data_AF-A0A452VJ10-F1
#
_entry.id   AF-A0A452VJ10-F1
#
_cell.length_a   1.000
_cell.length_b   1.000
_cell.length_c   1.000
_cell.angle_alpha   90.00
_cell.angle_beta   90.00
_cell.angle_gamma   90.00
#
_symmetry.space_group_name_H-M   'P 1'
#
loop_
_entity.id
_entity.type
_entity.pdbx_description
1 polymer ?
#
loop_
_entity_poly.entity_id
_entity_poly.type
_entity_poly.pdbx_seq_one_letter_code
_entity_poly.pdbx_strand_id
1 'polypeptide(L)'
;VSEGPARCYDGRGLDYRGRAQIVLSGARCQPWASEATYQKVTAEQALNWGLGNHAFCRNPDNDTRPWCFQPLPHGLAAIEAN
;
A
#
# COMPACT_ATOMS: atom_id res chain seq x y z
N VAL A 1 -18.76 23.02 1.57
CA VAL A 1 -17.42 22.78 2.12
C VAL A 1 -16.81 21.67 1.30
N SER A 2 -15.79 21.96 0.49
CA SER A 2 -15.06 20.95 -0.27
C SER A 2 -14.28 20.13 0.74
N GLU A 3 -14.86 19.03 1.21
CA GLU A 3 -14.14 18.04 2.02
C GLU A 3 -13.00 17.51 1.14
N GLY A 4 -11.79 18.01 1.39
CA GLY A 4 -10.58 17.37 0.91
C GLY A 4 -10.59 15.89 1.35
N PRO A 5 -9.92 14.99 0.62
CA PRO A 5 -10.03 13.56 0.88
C PRO A 5 -9.79 13.31 2.37
N ALA A 6 -10.82 12.79 3.05
CA ALA A 6 -10.72 12.43 4.45
C ALA A 6 -9.49 11.54 4.58
N ARG A 7 -8.51 11.97 5.37
CA ARG A 7 -7.35 11.12 5.69
C ARG A 7 -7.92 9.85 6.29
N CYS A 8 -7.86 8.75 5.54
CA CYS A 8 -8.42 7.47 5.95
C CYS A 8 -7.55 6.74 6.98
N TYR A 9 -6.42 7.36 7.37
CA TYR A 9 -5.41 6.85 8.28
C TYR A 9 -4.82 7.98 9.14
N ASP A 10 -4.44 7.64 10.36
CA ASP A 10 -3.77 8.55 11.29
C ASP A 10 -2.26 8.61 11.04
N GLY A 11 -1.68 9.80 11.21
CA GLY A 11 -0.24 10.03 11.09
C GLY A 11 0.32 9.55 9.74
N ARG A 12 1.26 8.60 9.78
CA ARG A 12 1.88 7.96 8.60
C ARG A 12 1.18 6.69 8.13
N GLY A 13 0.14 6.24 8.83
CA GLY A 13 -0.60 5.03 8.48
C GLY A 13 0.19 3.72 8.58
N LEU A 14 1.15 3.62 9.50
CA LEU A 14 1.90 2.38 9.78
C LEU A 14 0.96 1.23 10.19
N ASP A 15 -0.02 1.56 11.03
CA ASP A 15 -1.03 0.64 11.51
C ASP A 15 -2.29 0.63 10.63
N TYR A 16 -2.22 1.24 9.43
CA TYR A 16 -3.36 1.24 8.51
C TYR A 16 -3.66 -0.20 8.07
N ARG A 17 -4.86 -0.67 8.41
CA ARG A 17 -5.39 -1.98 8.01
C ARG A 17 -6.66 -1.88 7.16
N GLY A 18 -6.91 -0.71 6.57
CA GLY A 18 -8.01 -0.51 5.64
C GLY A 18 -7.83 -1.29 4.33
N ARG A 19 -8.83 -1.19 3.47
CA ARG A 19 -8.92 -1.94 2.19
C ARG A 19 -8.76 -1.07 0.95
N ALA A 20 -8.23 0.15 1.11
CA ALA A 20 -7.90 1.00 -0.03
C ALA A 20 -6.90 0.27 -0.94
N GLN A 21 -7.21 0.18 -2.22
CA GLN A 21 -6.42 -0.54 -3.24
C GLN A 21 -6.49 0.17 -4.61
N ILE A 22 -7.00 1.39 -4.61
CA ILE A 22 -7.12 2.26 -5.77
C ILE A 22 -6.54 3.60 -5.34
N VAL A 23 -5.62 4.12 -6.13
CA VAL A 23 -5.01 5.43 -5.88
C VAL A 23 -5.84 6.55 -6.52
N LEU A 24 -5.46 7.80 -6.23
CA LEU A 24 -6.09 9.01 -6.78
C LEU A 24 -6.29 9.00 -8.29
N SER A 25 -5.32 8.45 -9.03
CA SER A 25 -5.37 8.38 -10.50
C SER A 25 -6.39 7.36 -11.03
N GLY A 26 -7.06 6.60 -10.15
CA GLY A 26 -7.95 5.50 -10.50
C GLY A 26 -7.23 4.20 -10.82
N ALA A 27 -5.89 4.17 -10.74
CA ALA A 27 -5.12 2.97 -10.97
C ALA A 27 -5.28 1.96 -9.82
N ARG A 28 -5.30 0.67 -10.18
CA ARG A 28 -5.39 -0.44 -9.23
C ARG A 28 -4.02 -0.88 -8.75
N CYS A 29 -3.91 -1.07 -7.45
CA CYS A 29 -2.76 -1.68 -6.82
C CYS A 29 -2.62 -3.17 -7.21
N GLN A 30 -1.40 -3.69 -7.15
CA GLN A 30 -1.05 -5.09 -7.28
C GLN A 30 -0.92 -5.74 -5.89
N PRO A 31 -1.19 -7.06 -5.75
CA PRO A 31 -0.88 -7.77 -4.52
C PRO A 31 0.59 -7.68 -4.11
N TRP A 32 0.84 -7.46 -2.82
CA TRP A 32 2.21 -7.42 -2.26
C TRP A 32 2.95 -8.73 -2.53
N ALA A 33 2.27 -9.87 -2.38
CA ALA A 33 2.85 -11.19 -2.65
C ALA A 33 3.33 -11.40 -4.10
N SER A 34 2.92 -10.55 -5.04
CA SER A 34 3.37 -10.61 -6.43
C SER A 34 4.69 -9.87 -6.69
N GLU A 35 5.20 -9.15 -5.70
CA GLU A 35 6.42 -8.37 -5.82
C GLU A 35 7.62 -9.12 -5.21
N ALA A 36 8.81 -8.95 -5.80
CA ALA A 36 10.00 -9.72 -5.43
C ALA A 36 10.59 -9.33 -4.07
N THR A 37 10.50 -8.07 -3.64
CA THR A 37 10.85 -7.64 -2.28
C THR A 37 9.94 -8.24 -1.22
N TYR A 38 8.66 -8.54 -1.50
CA TYR A 38 7.83 -9.33 -0.57
C TYR A 38 8.44 -10.70 -0.26
N GLN A 39 9.10 -11.34 -1.24
CA GLN A 39 9.78 -12.63 -1.02
C GLN A 39 10.98 -12.53 -0.08
N LYS A 40 11.50 -11.31 0.18
CA LYS A 40 12.59 -11.06 1.12
C LYS A 40 12.11 -10.81 2.55
N VAL A 41 10.80 -10.62 2.75
CA VAL A 41 10.18 -10.36 4.05
C VAL A 41 9.80 -11.70 4.70
N THR A 42 10.03 -11.86 6.00
CA THR A 42 9.60 -13.07 6.70
C THR A 42 8.07 -13.11 6.83
N ALA A 43 7.48 -14.30 6.99
CA ALA A 43 6.04 -14.43 7.19
C ALA A 43 5.54 -13.62 8.40
N GLU A 44 6.32 -13.56 9.48
CA GLU A 44 6.01 -12.77 10.69
C GLU A 44 6.02 -11.26 10.42
N GLN A 45 7.02 -10.77 9.68
CA GLN A 45 7.08 -9.36 9.28
C GLN A 45 5.93 -8.99 8.33
N ALA A 46 5.62 -9.84 7.37
CA ALA A 46 4.50 -9.64 6.45
C ALA A 46 3.17 -9.56 7.22
N LEU A 47 2.95 -10.44 8.20
CA LEU A 47 1.79 -10.39 9.08
C LEU A 47 1.75 -9.10 9.91
N ASN A 48 2.87 -8.72 10.52
CA ASN A 48 2.96 -7.52 11.35
C ASN A 48 2.66 -6.25 10.54
N TRP A 49 3.17 -6.14 9.32
CA TRP A 49 2.94 -5.02 8.41
C TRP A 49 1.62 -5.12 7.62
N GLY A 50 0.88 -6.23 7.78
CA GLY A 50 -0.35 -6.49 7.06
C GLY A 50 -0.15 -6.59 5.54
N LEU A 51 0.98 -7.14 5.11
CA LEU A 51 1.29 -7.49 3.72
C LEU A 51 0.80 -8.91 3.42
N GLY A 52 0.43 -9.17 2.17
CA GLY A 52 -0.02 -10.49 1.77
C GLY A 52 -0.49 -10.57 0.32
N ASN A 53 -1.27 -11.61 0.02
CA ASN A 53 -1.90 -11.79 -1.29
C ASN A 53 -3.13 -10.88 -1.48
N HIS A 54 -2.95 -9.59 -1.24
CA HIS A 54 -3.96 -8.54 -1.42
C HIS A 54 -3.29 -7.24 -1.86
N ALA A 55 -4.05 -6.37 -2.52
CA ALA A 55 -3.56 -5.11 -3.06
C ALA A 55 -3.81 -3.90 -2.15
N PHE A 56 -4.06 -4.12 -0.85
CA PHE A 56 -4.36 -3.02 0.07
C PHE A 56 -3.12 -2.16 0.36
N CYS A 57 -3.31 -0.84 0.41
CA CYS A 57 -2.24 0.10 0.73
C CYS A 57 -1.69 -0.15 2.14
N ARG A 58 -0.37 -0.15 2.29
CA ARG A 58 0.36 -0.38 3.55
C ARG A 58 1.58 0.52 3.60
N ASN A 59 2.18 0.64 4.78
CA ASN A 59 3.40 1.41 4.99
C ASN A 59 4.42 0.58 5.80
N PRO A 60 5.04 -0.44 5.19
CA PRO A 60 5.99 -1.31 5.89
C PRO A 60 7.35 -0.65 6.16
N ASP A 61 7.71 0.38 5.39
CA ASP A 61 9.02 1.03 5.34
C ASP A 61 9.08 2.38 6.06
N ASN A 62 8.00 2.76 6.75
CA ASN A 62 7.87 4.00 7.49
C ASN A 62 7.97 5.27 6.62
N ASP A 63 7.43 5.18 5.40
CA ASP A 63 7.17 6.32 4.53
C ASP A 63 6.20 7.31 5.19
N THR A 64 6.00 8.47 4.58
CA THR A 64 5.09 9.52 5.00
C THR A 64 3.61 9.11 4.98
N ARG A 65 3.24 8.09 4.18
CA ARG A 65 1.87 7.56 4.11
C ARG A 65 1.79 6.13 3.55
N PRO A 66 0.65 5.42 3.69
CA PRO A 66 0.44 4.14 3.04
C PRO A 66 0.56 4.25 1.52
N TRP A 67 1.11 3.22 0.91
CA TRP A 67 1.32 3.13 -0.53
C TRP A 67 1.06 1.71 -1.01
N CYS A 68 1.11 1.48 -2.31
CA CYS A 68 1.02 0.16 -2.91
C CYS A 68 1.84 0.09 -4.20
N PHE A 69 2.06 -1.11 -4.72
CA PHE A 69 2.64 -1.27 -6.05
C PHE A 69 1.58 -1.17 -7.14
N GLN A 70 1.88 -0.48 -8.23
CA GLN A 70 1.08 -0.51 -9.46
C GLN A 70 1.85 -1.22 -10.58
N PRO A 71 1.20 -2.13 -11.32
CA PRO A 71 1.78 -2.73 -12.51
C PRO A 71 1.87 -1.68 -13.63
N LEU A 72 3.06 -1.49 -14.15
CA LEU A 72 3.38 -0.65 -15.30
C LEU A 72 3.93 -1.52 -16.43
N PRO A 73 3.87 -1.07 -17.70
CA PRO A 73 4.38 -1.82 -18.85
C PRO A 73 5.84 -2.25 -18.74
N HIS A 74 6.63 -1.55 -17.92
CA HIS A 74 8.06 -1.81 -17.71
C HIS A 74 8.42 -2.18 -16.26
N GLY A 75 7.46 -2.59 -15.43
CA GLY A 75 7.74 -3.05 -14.07
C GLY A 75 6.69 -2.65 -13.05
N LEU A 76 7.13 -2.34 -11.83
CA LEU A 76 6.28 -1.92 -10.72
C LEU A 76 6.69 -0.53 -10.25
N ALA A 77 5.71 0.31 -9.98
CA ALA A 77 5.94 1.59 -9.30
C ALA A 77 5.26 1.60 -7.94
N ALA A 78 5.96 2.09 -6.93
CA ALA A 78 5.33 2.43 -5.65
C ALA A 78 4.54 3.73 -5.83
N ILE A 79 3.27 3.70 -5.40
CA ILE A 79 2.37 4.84 -5.50
C ILE A 79 1.65 5.09 -4.18
N GLU A 80 1.56 6.35 -3.81
CA GLU A 80 0.96 6.80 -2.56
C GLU A 80 -0.57 6.61 -2.55
N ALA A 81 -1.09 6.15 -1.41
CA ALA A 81 -2.51 6.07 -1.15
C ALA A 81 -3.09 7.43 -0.76
N ASN A 82 -4.36 7.63 -1.06
CA ASN A 82 -5.11 8.82 -0.71
C ASN A 82 -5.68 8.75 0.72
#